data_AF-A0A397TI90-F1
#
_entry.id   AF-A0A397TI90-F1
#
_cell.length_a   1.000
_cell.length_b   1.000
_cell.length_c   1.000
_cell.angle_alpha   90.00
_cell.angle_beta   90.00
_cell.angle_gamma   90.00
#
_symmetry.space_group_name_H-M   'P 1'
#
loop_
_entity.id
_entity.type
_entity.pdbx_description
1 polymer ?
#
loop_
_entity_poly.entity_id
_entity_poly.type
_entity_poly.pdbx_seq_one_letter_code
_entity_poly.pdbx_strand_id
1 'polypeptide(L)'
;MSALTFKTTVSPSLTEAKQRVLHLYRDWQRAAPKVVSGYLLDIPISAVRAKIREEFEKNRHVQNLRVIDILIFKGRAEYQETVNIWKLETHVMNYFSKEESPPKPQSFLETFYEGRD
;
A
#
# COMPACT_ATOMS: atom_id res chain seq x y z
N MET A 1 -15.63 9.43 18.05
CA MET A 1 -15.10 8.45 17.08
C MET A 1 -14.40 9.21 15.98
N SER A 2 -13.19 8.79 15.56
CA SER A 2 -12.49 9.42 14.43
C SER A 2 -13.34 9.24 13.16
N ALA A 3 -13.38 10.26 12.29
CA ALA A 3 -14.25 10.27 11.10
C ALA A 3 -13.98 9.12 10.11
N LEU A 4 -12.84 8.44 10.23
CA LEU A 4 -12.43 7.33 9.36
C LEU A 4 -12.39 5.97 10.08
N THR A 5 -12.90 5.87 11.32
CA THR A 5 -12.94 4.60 12.07
C THR A 5 -13.72 3.54 11.30
N PHE A 6 -13.15 2.33 11.18
CA PHE A 6 -13.77 1.19 10.52
C PHE A 6 -13.92 0.03 11.49
N LYS A 7 -15.07 -0.65 11.47
CA LYS A 7 -15.31 -1.84 12.28
C LYS A 7 -14.63 -3.05 11.65
N THR A 8 -13.73 -3.69 12.38
CA THR A 8 -13.17 -4.98 11.98
C THR A 8 -14.25 -6.05 11.94
N THR A 9 -14.36 -6.71 10.78
CA THR A 9 -15.27 -7.83 10.55
C THR A 9 -14.52 -8.94 9.82
N VAL A 10 -14.97 -10.17 10.04
CA VAL A 10 -14.50 -11.37 9.32
C VAL A 10 -15.45 -11.59 8.15
N SER A 11 -14.90 -11.82 6.96
CA SER A 11 -15.72 -12.11 5.79
C SER A 11 -16.21 -13.56 5.82
N PRO A 12 -17.51 -13.82 5.56
CA PRO A 12 -18.08 -15.17 5.47
C PRO A 12 -17.75 -15.86 4.14
N SER A 13 -17.42 -15.11 3.09
CA SER A 13 -17.09 -15.64 1.77
C SER A 13 -16.04 -14.80 1.05
N LEU A 14 -15.36 -15.41 0.05
CA LEU A 14 -14.41 -14.71 -0.81
C LEU A 14 -15.06 -13.58 -1.63
N THR A 15 -16.34 -13.74 -1.99
CA THR A 15 -17.08 -12.71 -2.73
C THR A 15 -17.24 -11.43 -1.90
N GLU A 16 -17.59 -11.57 -0.62
CA GLU A 16 -17.71 -10.42 0.29
C GLU A 16 -16.33 -9.80 0.58
N ALA A 17 -15.31 -10.63 0.79
CA ALA A 17 -13.94 -10.15 0.96
C ALA A 17 -13.48 -9.34 -0.26
N LYS A 18 -13.76 -9.82 -1.48
CA LYS A 18 -13.46 -9.11 -2.72
C LYS A 18 -14.15 -7.75 -2.80
N GLN A 19 -15.42 -7.65 -2.40
CA GLN A 19 -16.14 -6.37 -2.35
C GLN A 19 -15.48 -5.39 -1.37
N ARG A 20 -15.06 -5.87 -0.19
CA ARG A 20 -14.36 -5.06 0.82
C ARG A 20 -13.00 -4.58 0.34
N VAL A 21 -12.23 -5.44 -0.34
CA VAL A 21 -10.95 -5.08 -0.98
C VAL A 21 -11.18 -3.99 -2.02
N LEU A 22 -12.17 -4.14 -2.90
CA LEU A 22 -12.48 -3.15 -3.95
C LEU A 22 -12.92 -1.81 -3.35
N HIS A 23 -13.69 -1.84 -2.26
CA HIS A 23 -14.07 -0.62 -1.54
C HIS A 23 -12.82 0.08 -0.99
N LEU A 24 -11.96 -0.65 -0.29
CA LEU A 24 -10.70 -0.11 0.25
C LEU A 24 -9.81 0.47 -0.87
N TYR A 25 -9.69 -0.22 -2.00
CA TYR A 25 -8.93 0.26 -3.16
C TYR A 25 -9.49 1.57 -3.71
N ARG A 26 -10.82 1.70 -3.83
CA ARG A 26 -11.47 2.94 -4.30
C ARG A 26 -11.24 4.11 -3.34
N ASP A 27 -11.25 3.85 -2.03
CA ASP A 27 -10.97 4.88 -1.02
C ASP A 27 -9.54 5.41 -1.16
N TRP A 28 -8.56 4.51 -1.29
CA TRP A 28 -7.16 4.88 -1.56
C TRP A 28 -7.01 5.69 -2.85
N GLN A 29 -7.62 5.25 -3.94
CA GLN A 29 -7.54 5.94 -5.24
C GLN A 29 -8.12 7.37 -5.19
N ARG A 30 -9.17 7.57 -4.39
CA ARG A 30 -9.79 8.88 -4.14
C ARG A 30 -8.98 9.74 -3.19
N ALA A 31 -8.32 9.15 -2.20
CA ALA A 31 -7.49 9.87 -1.23
C ALA A 31 -6.15 10.33 -1.80
N ALA A 32 -5.65 9.72 -2.90
CA ALA A 32 -4.33 10.03 -3.45
C ALA A 32 -4.02 11.55 -3.62
N PRO A 33 -4.91 12.40 -4.18
CA PRO A 33 -4.66 13.84 -4.25
C PRO A 33 -4.48 14.49 -2.88
N LYS A 34 -5.27 14.08 -1.88
CA LYS A 34 -5.19 14.57 -0.50
C LYS A 34 -3.87 14.14 0.16
N VAL A 35 -3.38 12.94 -0.14
CA VAL A 35 -2.08 12.47 0.34
C VAL A 35 -0.96 13.31 -0.24
N VAL A 36 -0.94 13.53 -1.57
CA VAL A 36 0.09 14.38 -2.21
C VAL A 36 0.09 15.78 -1.62
N SER A 37 -1.07 16.42 -1.51
CA SER A 37 -1.16 17.78 -0.96
C SER A 37 -0.88 17.84 0.54
N GLY A 38 -1.28 16.81 1.31
CA GLY A 38 -1.15 16.78 2.76
C GLY A 38 0.28 16.54 3.23
N TYR A 39 1.05 15.77 2.46
CA TYR A 39 2.45 15.47 2.72
C TYR A 39 3.43 16.32 1.92
N LEU A 40 2.93 17.19 1.03
CA LEU A 40 3.75 18.01 0.12
C LEU A 40 4.73 17.17 -0.71
N LEU A 41 4.28 16.04 -1.24
CA LEU A 41 5.13 15.11 -1.99
C LEU A 41 5.56 15.70 -3.34
N ASP A 42 6.84 15.59 -3.66
CA ASP A 42 7.42 15.96 -4.96
C ASP A 42 7.20 14.90 -6.07
N ILE A 43 6.06 14.18 -6.00
CA ILE A 43 5.72 13.09 -6.93
C ILE A 43 4.31 13.34 -7.50
N PRO A 44 4.08 13.07 -8.81
CA PRO A 44 2.77 13.24 -9.38
C PRO A 44 1.73 12.28 -8.80
N ILE A 45 0.48 12.73 -8.70
CA ILE A 45 -0.67 11.95 -8.20
C ILE A 45 -0.82 10.61 -8.94
N SER A 46 -0.49 10.58 -10.24
CA SER A 46 -0.51 9.36 -11.05
C SER A 46 0.44 8.29 -10.54
N ALA A 47 1.65 8.68 -10.12
CA ALA A 47 2.64 7.75 -9.56
C ALA A 47 2.18 7.21 -8.19
N VAL A 48 1.58 8.05 -7.34
CA VAL A 48 0.98 7.57 -6.08
C VAL A 48 -0.16 6.57 -6.34
N ARG A 49 -1.03 6.84 -7.31
CA ARG A 49 -2.09 5.90 -7.70
C ARG A 49 -1.55 4.60 -8.28
N ALA A 50 -0.47 4.66 -9.04
CA ALA A 50 0.21 3.49 -9.57
C ALA A 50 0.85 2.67 -8.43
N LYS A 51 1.49 3.33 -7.46
CA LYS A 51 2.06 2.69 -6.28
C LYS A 51 1.00 1.99 -5.42
N ILE A 52 -0.13 2.65 -5.17
CA ILE A 52 -1.29 2.04 -4.51
C ILE A 52 -1.70 0.78 -5.27
N ARG A 53 -1.79 0.82 -6.60
CA ARG A 53 -2.13 -0.37 -7.40
C ARG A 53 -1.09 -1.48 -7.24
N GLU A 54 0.20 -1.15 -7.28
CA GLU A 54 1.28 -2.11 -7.08
C GLU A 54 1.13 -2.85 -5.75
N GLU A 55 0.90 -2.13 -4.64
CA GLU A 55 0.73 -2.75 -3.30
C GLU A 55 -0.46 -3.72 -3.23
N PHE A 56 -1.56 -3.42 -3.93
CA PHE A 56 -2.70 -4.33 -4.02
C PHE A 56 -2.38 -5.55 -4.89
N GLU A 57 -1.68 -5.36 -6.01
CA GLU A 57 -1.29 -6.45 -6.92
C GLU A 57 -0.28 -7.41 -6.28
N LYS A 58 0.60 -6.94 -5.37
CA LYS A 58 1.50 -7.81 -4.59
C LYS A 58 0.76 -8.95 -3.88
N ASN A 59 -0.46 -8.70 -3.43
CA ASN A 59 -1.28 -9.66 -2.68
C ASN A 59 -2.35 -10.35 -3.54
N ARG A 60 -2.34 -10.18 -4.86
CA ARG A 60 -3.40 -10.69 -5.76
C ARG A 60 -3.60 -12.20 -5.72
N HIS A 61 -2.53 -12.94 -5.46
CA HIS A 61 -2.52 -14.41 -5.48
C HIS A 61 -2.96 -15.04 -4.14
N VAL A 62 -3.25 -14.23 -3.11
CA VAL A 62 -3.70 -14.71 -1.81
C VAL A 62 -5.13 -15.24 -1.91
N GLN A 63 -5.31 -16.54 -1.64
CA GLN A 63 -6.62 -17.20 -1.70
C GLN A 63 -7.22 -17.47 -0.31
N ASN A 64 -6.40 -17.44 0.75
CA ASN A 64 -6.87 -17.74 2.10
C ASN A 64 -7.68 -16.55 2.66
N LEU A 65 -8.97 -16.79 2.90
CA LEU A 65 -9.93 -15.78 3.37
C LEU A 65 -9.47 -15.05 4.64
N ARG A 66 -8.92 -15.78 5.63
CA ARG A 66 -8.44 -15.19 6.89
C ARG A 66 -7.27 -14.24 6.67
N VAL A 67 -6.38 -14.57 5.72
CA VAL A 67 -5.25 -13.71 5.36
C VAL A 67 -5.75 -12.45 4.67
N ILE A 68 -6.73 -12.58 3.78
CA ILE A 68 -7.35 -11.43 3.10
C ILE A 68 -7.97 -10.47 4.13
N ASP A 69 -8.69 -10.97 5.13
CA ASP A 69 -9.28 -10.13 6.19
C ASP A 69 -8.21 -9.36 6.98
N ILE A 70 -7.10 -10.01 7.32
CA ILE A 70 -5.96 -9.36 7.99
C ILE A 70 -5.35 -8.28 7.09
N LEU A 71 -5.20 -8.54 5.78
CA LEU A 71 -4.69 -7.57 4.82
C LEU A 71 -5.62 -6.37 4.67
N ILE A 72 -6.93 -6.59 4.63
CA ILE A 72 -7.93 -5.50 4.62
C ILE A 72 -7.80 -4.67 5.89
N PHE A 73 -7.69 -5.31 7.06
CA PHE A 73 -7.51 -4.60 8.33
C PHE A 73 -6.25 -3.72 8.32
N LYS A 74 -5.10 -4.30 7.94
CA LYS A 74 -3.84 -3.55 7.82
C LYS A 74 -3.96 -2.39 6.83
N GLY A 75 -4.55 -2.61 5.66
CA GLY A 75 -4.75 -1.56 4.66
C GLY A 75 -5.71 -0.46 5.11
N ARG A 76 -6.69 -0.77 5.97
CA ARG A 76 -7.57 0.23 6.60
C ARG A 76 -6.86 1.03 7.69
N ALA A 77 -6.01 0.39 8.49
CA ALA A 77 -5.19 1.07 9.49
C ALA A 77 -4.19 2.03 8.80
N GLU A 78 -3.49 1.55 7.78
CA GLU A 78 -2.56 2.33 6.95
C GLU A 78 -3.26 3.56 6.33
N TYR A 79 -4.48 3.37 5.83
CA TYR A 79 -5.29 4.44 5.26
C TYR A 79 -5.63 5.52 6.29
N GLN A 80 -6.03 5.13 7.50
CA GLN A 80 -6.31 6.08 8.58
C GLN A 80 -5.05 6.85 8.99
N GLU A 81 -3.93 6.16 9.18
CA GLU A 81 -2.66 6.77 9.55
C GLU A 81 -2.21 7.79 8.50
N THR A 82 -2.40 7.48 7.21
CA THR A 82 -2.00 8.36 6.10
C THR A 82 -2.94 9.55 5.94
N VAL A 83 -4.27 9.32 5.90
CA VAL A 83 -5.24 10.40 5.61
C VAL A 83 -5.41 11.36 6.80
N ASN A 84 -5.16 10.89 8.02
CA ASN A 84 -5.16 11.74 9.22
C ASN A 84 -3.80 12.37 9.50
N ILE A 85 -2.79 12.14 8.65
CA ILE A 85 -1.43 12.70 8.80
C ILE A 85 -0.82 12.30 10.16
N TRP A 86 -0.94 11.03 10.52
CA TRP A 86 -0.26 10.46 11.69
C TRP A 86 1.14 9.98 11.33
N LYS A 87 1.38 9.63 10.06
CA LYS A 87 2.72 9.35 9.55
C LYS A 87 3.44 10.64 9.16
N LEU A 88 4.77 10.56 9.05
CA LEU A 88 5.61 11.56 8.40
C LEU A 88 5.79 11.22 6.91
N GLU A 89 6.14 12.22 6.10
CA GLU A 89 6.50 12.10 4.68
C GLU A 89 7.44 10.92 4.40
N THR A 90 8.50 10.77 5.19
CA THR A 90 9.48 9.67 5.05
C THR A 90 8.83 8.28 5.03
N HIS A 91 7.78 8.07 5.82
CA HIS A 91 7.07 6.78 5.85
C HIS A 91 6.26 6.54 4.57
N VAL A 92 5.75 7.61 3.95
CA VAL A 92 5.06 7.52 2.65
C VAL A 92 6.08 7.30 1.53
N MET A 93 7.21 8.00 1.59
CA MET A 93 8.29 7.87 0.61
C MET A 93 8.99 6.50 0.66
N ASN A 94 8.93 5.80 1.81
CA ASN A 94 9.43 4.42 1.90
C ASN A 94 8.76 3.44 0.91
N TYR A 95 7.54 3.72 0.43
CA TYR A 95 6.90 2.92 -0.62
C TYR A 95 7.58 3.08 -1.99
N PHE A 96 8.31 4.18 -2.19
CA PHE A 96 9.05 4.51 -3.41
C PHE A 96 10.54 4.16 -3.32
N SER A 97 11.05 3.65 -2.19
CA SER A 97 12.48 3.37 -2.01
C SER A 97 13.09 2.44 -3.06
N LYS A 98 12.31 1.55 -3.68
CA LYS A 98 12.79 0.69 -4.78
C LYS A 98 13.12 1.45 -6.06
N GLU A 99 12.45 2.57 -6.30
CA GLU A 99 12.63 3.43 -7.48
C GLU A 99 13.81 4.39 -7.26
N GLU A 100 14.06 4.78 -6.02
CA GLU A 100 15.21 5.62 -5.63
C GLU A 100 16.50 4.81 -5.47
N SER A 101 16.42 3.55 -5.06
CA SER A 101 17.59 2.70 -4.88
C SER A 101 18.26 2.38 -6.22
N PRO A 102 19.61 2.27 -6.27
CA PRO A 102 20.30 1.82 -7.47
C PRO A 102 19.75 0.45 -7.91
N PRO A 103 19.73 0.17 -9.23
CA PRO A 103 19.20 -1.07 -9.75
C PRO A 103 19.90 -2.25 -9.07
N LYS A 104 19.12 -3.24 -8.62
CA LYS A 104 19.71 -4.45 -8.04
C LYS A 104 20.54 -5.18 -9.10
N PRO A 105 21.68 -5.77 -8.71
CA PRO A 105 22.46 -6.61 -9.61
C PRO A 105 21.57 -7.71 -10.19
N GLN A 106 21.63 -7.90 -11.50
CA GLN A 106 20.80 -8.90 -12.21
C GLN A 106 21.57 -10.19 -12.44
N SER A 107 22.90 -10.10 -12.52
CA SER A 107 23.78 -11.23 -12.76
C SER A 107 24.40 -11.73 -11.46
N PHE A 108 24.64 -13.05 -11.40
CA PHE A 108 25.41 -13.67 -10.33
C PHE A 108 26.77 -12.97 -10.11
N LEU A 109 27.48 -12.60 -11.19
CA LEU A 109 28.79 -11.94 -11.06
C LEU A 109 28.69 -10.55 -10.43
N GLU A 110 27.64 -9.79 -10.75
CA GLU A 110 27.40 -8.48 -10.15
C GLU A 110 27.10 -8.63 -8.65
N THR A 111 26.23 -9.57 -8.29
CA THR A 111 25.92 -9.91 -6.89
C THR A 111 27.16 -10.38 -6.12
N PHE A 112 28.00 -11.20 -6.76
CA PHE A 112 29.26 -11.69 -6.20
C PHE A 112 30.26 -10.56 -5.94
N TYR A 113 30.44 -9.62 -6.87
CA TYR A 113 31.31 -8.46 -6.68
C TYR A 113 30.80 -7.48 -5.62
N GLU A 114 29.48 -7.40 -5.40
CA GLU A 114 28.87 -6.61 -4.33
C GLU A 114 28.98 -7.27 -2.93
N GLY A 115 29.43 -8.53 -2.84
CA GLY A 115 29.56 -9.26 -1.58
C GLY A 115 28.21 -9.56 -0.91
N ARG A 116 27.15 -9.70 -1.70
CA ARG A 116 25.82 -10.12 -1.24
C ARG A 116 25.66 -11.62 -1.52
N ASP A 117 25.28 -12.41 -0.51
CA ASP A 117 24.89 -13.83 -0.67
C ASP A 117 23.46 -13.95 -1.23
#